data_AF-A0A9D5RUH6-F1
#
_entry.id   AF-A0A9D5RUH6-F1
#
_cell.length_a   1.000
_cell.length_b   1.000
_cell.length_c   1.000
_cell.angle_alpha   90.00
_cell.angle_beta   90.00
_cell.angle_gamma   90.00
#
_symmetry.space_group_name_H-M   'P 1'
#
loop_
_entity.id
_entity.type
_entity.pdbx_description
1 polymer ?
#
loop_
_entity_poly.entity_id
_entity_poly.type
_entity_poly.pdbx_seq_one_letter_code
_entity_poly.pdbx_strand_id
1 'polypeptide(L)'
;MINWKKGEAHAMDWLYIEINAGDLLTEVEAGVDNLATTCNAILNCMLEGDGFIVEPAEENKVSDTLTVRYYCDNLSETRKKYFDR
;
A
#
# COMPACT_ATOMS: atom_id res chain seq x y z
N MET A 1 -0.30 -9.84 -3.60
CA MET A 1 -1.69 -9.34 -3.55
C MET A 1 -1.80 -7.87 -3.96
N ILE A 2 -0.99 -6.95 -3.40
CA ILE A 2 -1.08 -5.51 -3.71
C ILE A 2 -0.79 -5.19 -5.19
N ASN A 3 0.26 -5.78 -5.79
CA ASN A 3 0.56 -5.58 -7.22
C ASN A 3 -0.57 -6.06 -8.16
N TRP A 4 -1.34 -7.06 -7.74
CA TRP A 4 -2.51 -7.51 -8.49
C TRP A 4 -3.62 -6.47 -8.45
N LYS A 5 -3.97 -5.93 -7.26
CA LYS A 5 -4.94 -4.84 -7.12
C LYS A 5 -4.54 -3.60 -7.94
N LYS A 6 -3.23 -3.29 -8.03
CA LYS A 6 -2.71 -2.23 -8.91
C LYS A 6 -2.92 -2.53 -10.39
N GLY A 7 -2.65 -3.76 -10.83
CA GLY A 7 -2.85 -4.20 -12.21
C GLY A 7 -4.32 -4.15 -12.64
N GLU A 8 -5.24 -4.58 -11.78
CA GLU A 8 -6.68 -4.46 -12.04
C GLU A 8 -7.12 -2.99 -12.10
N ALA A 9 -6.67 -2.16 -11.17
CA ALA A 9 -6.97 -0.73 -11.18
C ALA A 9 -6.47 -0.04 -12.46
N HIS A 10 -5.27 -0.39 -12.92
CA HIS A 10 -4.75 0.09 -14.21
C HIS A 10 -5.60 -0.37 -15.39
N ALA A 11 -6.01 -1.65 -15.41
CA ALA A 11 -6.90 -2.18 -16.44
C ALA A 11 -8.31 -1.55 -16.40
N MET A 12 -8.72 -1.00 -15.25
CA MET A 12 -9.96 -0.24 -15.07
C MET A 12 -9.78 1.27 -15.32
N ASP A 13 -8.64 1.73 -15.82
CA ASP A 13 -8.31 3.14 -16.04
C ASP A 13 -8.40 4.00 -14.75
N TRP A 14 -8.11 3.40 -13.59
CA TRP A 14 -8.07 4.12 -12.32
C TRP A 14 -6.74 4.83 -12.13
N LEU A 15 -6.82 6.13 -11.83
CA LEU A 15 -5.64 6.97 -11.58
C LEU A 15 -4.87 6.52 -10.33
N TYR A 16 -5.58 6.05 -9.31
CA TYR A 16 -5.00 5.58 -8.06
C TYR A 16 -5.92 4.58 -7.35
N ILE A 17 -5.33 3.81 -6.43
CA ILE A 17 -6.05 3.01 -5.43
C ILE A 17 -5.62 3.40 -4.03
N GLU A 18 -6.56 3.35 -3.10
CA GLU A 18 -6.31 3.58 -1.69
C GLU A 18 -6.42 2.24 -0.98
N ILE A 19 -5.37 1.88 -0.24
CA ILE A 19 -5.35 0.69 0.58
C ILE A 19 -5.05 1.10 2.01
N ASN A 20 -5.97 0.72 2.89
CA ASN A 20 -5.83 0.85 4.32
C ASN A 20 -5.25 -0.45 4.91
N ALA A 21 -4.35 -0.33 5.88
CA ALA A 21 -3.66 -1.46 6.50
C ALA A 21 -4.57 -2.29 7.39
N GLY A 22 -5.49 -1.67 8.13
CA GLY A 22 -6.48 -2.38 8.95
C GLY A 22 -7.47 -3.19 8.10
N ASP A 23 -7.92 -2.62 6.98
CA ASP A 23 -8.81 -3.30 6.03
C ASP A 23 -8.09 -4.48 5.35
N LEU A 24 -6.83 -4.27 4.92
CA LEU A 24 -6.00 -5.32 4.33
C LEU A 24 -5.69 -6.44 5.33
N LEU A 25 -5.42 -6.11 6.61
CA LEU A 25 -5.19 -7.11 7.65
C LEU A 25 -6.46 -7.94 7.87
N THR A 26 -7.63 -7.30 7.93
CA THR A 26 -8.92 -7.98 8.09
C THR A 26 -9.24 -8.89 6.91
N GLU A 27 -8.91 -8.47 5.69
CA GLU A 27 -9.10 -9.25 4.46
C GLU A 27 -8.16 -10.47 4.38
N VAL A 28 -6.92 -10.34 4.87
CA VAL A 28 -5.90 -11.41 4.82
C VAL A 28 -6.05 -12.40 5.97
N GLU A 29 -6.10 -11.90 7.21
CA GLU A 29 -6.22 -12.71 8.43
C GLU A 29 -6.96 -11.92 9.53
N ALA A 30 -8.29 -12.04 9.54
CA ALA A 30 -9.11 -11.47 10.61
C ALA A 30 -8.75 -12.09 11.98
N GLY A 31 -8.23 -11.27 12.90
CA GLY A 31 -7.95 -11.66 14.29
C GLY A 31 -6.51 -12.06 14.59
N VAL A 32 -5.58 -11.90 13.65
CA VAL A 32 -4.14 -12.08 13.88
C VAL A 32 -3.46 -10.72 14.03
N ASP A 33 -2.69 -10.54 15.10
CA ASP A 33 -1.94 -9.32 15.43
C ASP A 33 -0.66 -9.18 14.56
N ASN A 34 -0.82 -9.30 13.24
CA ASN A 34 0.26 -9.21 12.25
C ASN A 34 0.29 -7.85 11.54
N LEU A 35 -0.17 -6.82 12.24
CA LEU A 35 -0.30 -5.46 11.73
C LEU A 35 1.04 -4.91 11.22
N ALA A 36 2.14 -5.25 11.91
CA ALA A 36 3.50 -4.87 11.50
C ALA A 36 3.91 -5.50 10.16
N THR A 37 3.58 -6.77 9.93
CA THR A 37 3.89 -7.47 8.68
C THR A 37 3.08 -6.90 7.52
N THR A 38 1.80 -6.62 7.75
CA THR A 38 0.91 -6.01 6.75
C THR A 38 1.34 -4.60 6.38
N CYS A 39 1.65 -3.76 7.38
CA CYS A 39 2.18 -2.42 7.14
C CYS A 39 3.52 -2.46 6.38
N ASN A 40 4.44 -3.34 6.77
CA ASN A 40 5.70 -3.53 6.05
C ASN A 40 5.48 -4.02 4.61
N ALA A 41 4.51 -4.89 4.36
CA ALA A 41 4.18 -5.36 3.02
C ALA A 41 3.63 -4.23 2.13
N ILE A 42 2.76 -3.38 2.70
CA ILE A 42 2.24 -2.16 2.05
C ILE A 42 3.41 -1.23 1.70
N LEU A 43 4.23 -0.89 2.68
CA LEU A 43 5.42 -0.04 2.51
C LEU A 43 6.37 -0.58 1.43
N ASN A 44 6.63 -1.89 1.43
CA ASN A 44 7.48 -2.55 0.43
C ASN A 44 6.89 -2.51 -0.99
N CYS A 45 5.57 -2.42 -1.11
CA CYS A 45 4.88 -2.32 -2.39
C CYS A 45 4.75 -0.86 -2.88
N MET A 46 5.20 0.13 -2.11
CA MET A 46 5.21 1.53 -2.55
C MET A 46 6.30 1.77 -3.60
N LEU A 47 5.92 2.46 -4.67
CA LEU A 47 6.74 2.92 -5.76
C LEU A 47 6.95 4.43 -5.65
N GLU A 48 7.94 4.93 -6.38
CA GLU A 48 8.16 6.37 -6.53
C GLU A 48 6.88 7.06 -7.05
N GLY A 49 6.41 8.07 -6.32
CA GLY A 49 5.15 8.79 -6.59
C GLY A 49 3.97 8.37 -5.71
N ASP A 50 4.03 7.21 -5.06
CA ASP A 50 3.00 6.78 -4.09
C ASP A 50 3.07 7.62 -2.81
N GLY A 51 1.92 7.87 -2.20
CA GLY A 51 1.79 8.80 -1.07
C GLY A 51 1.01 8.21 0.09
N PHE A 52 1.37 8.61 1.31
CA PHE A 52 0.59 8.32 2.50
C PHE A 52 -0.57 9.31 2.58
N ILE A 53 -1.80 8.80 2.69
CA ILE A 53 -2.98 9.61 2.99
C ILE A 53 -3.09 9.80 4.49
N VAL A 54 -2.88 8.71 5.23
CA VAL A 54 -2.82 8.71 6.69
C VAL A 54 -1.50 8.08 7.08
N GLU A 55 -0.58 8.94 7.53
CA GLU A 55 0.68 8.51 8.13
C GLU A 55 0.47 8.38 9.65
N PRO A 56 0.60 7.18 10.23
CA PRO A 56 0.53 7.02 11.67
C PRO A 56 1.73 7.69 12.33
N ALA A 57 1.48 8.35 13.47
CA ALA A 57 2.48 9.10 14.22
C ALA A 57 3.49 8.20 14.97
N GLU A 58 3.30 6.87 14.96
CA GLU A 58 4.21 5.93 15.61
C GLU A 58 5.53 5.78 14.84
N GLU A 59 6.63 5.65 15.59
CA GLU A 59 8.00 5.55 15.08
C GLU A 59 8.20 4.36 14.12
N ASN A 60 7.41 3.28 14.31
CA ASN A 60 7.43 2.10 13.44
C ASN A 60 6.47 2.19 12.24
N LYS A 61 5.67 3.25 12.12
CA LYS A 61 4.61 3.45 11.12
C LYS A 61 3.61 2.28 11.00
N VAL A 62 3.45 1.48 12.05
CA VAL A 62 2.52 0.35 12.09
C VAL A 62 1.23 0.81 12.75
N SER A 63 0.16 0.98 11.99
CA SER A 63 -1.17 1.29 12.52
C SER A 63 -2.24 0.78 11.58
N ASP A 64 -3.38 0.38 12.14
CA ASP A 64 -4.59 0.02 11.40
C ASP A 64 -5.10 1.19 10.55
N THR A 65 -4.79 2.42 10.97
CA THR A 65 -5.15 3.65 10.27
C THR A 65 -4.24 3.97 9.08
N LEU A 66 -3.08 3.28 8.93
CA LEU A 66 -2.13 3.51 7.85
C LEU A 66 -2.84 3.36 6.50
N THR A 67 -2.91 4.45 5.75
CA THR A 67 -3.59 4.47 4.45
C THR A 67 -2.64 4.99 3.40
N VAL A 68 -2.39 4.17 2.39
CA VAL A 68 -1.49 4.47 1.28
C VAL A 68 -2.29 4.60 -0.01
N ARG A 69 -2.01 5.66 -0.76
CA ARG A 69 -2.50 5.86 -2.11
C ARG A 69 -1.43 5.43 -3.10
N TYR A 70 -1.74 4.39 -3.87
CA TYR A 70 -0.92 3.88 -4.94
C TYR A 70 -1.40 4.45 -6.28
N TYR A 71 -0.53 5.16 -7.00
CA TYR A 71 -0.88 5.66 -8.32
C TYR A 71 -0.74 4.53 -9.35
N CYS A 72 -1.84 4.23 -10.02
CA CYS A 72 -1.93 3.16 -11.01
C CYS A 72 -2.00 3.71 -12.44
N ASP A 73 -1.93 5.04 -12.62
CA ASP A 73 -1.96 5.68 -13.94
C ASP A 73 -0.79 5.25 -14.84
N ASN A 74 0.38 4.98 -14.23
CA ASN A 74 1.61 4.68 -14.94
C ASN A 74 2.41 3.59 -14.19
N LEU A 75 1.90 2.35 -14.25
CA LEU A 75 2.57 1.14 -13.79
C LEU A 75 3.71 0.76 -14.75
N SER A 76 4.78 1.54 -14.72
CA SER A 76 6.01 1.20 -15.42
C SER A 76 6.89 0.30 -14.53
N GLU A 77 7.33 -0.83 -15.07
CA GLU A 77 8.23 -1.79 -14.41
C GLU A 77 9.60 -1.18 -14.05
N THR A 78 9.95 -0.04 -14.65
CA THR A 78 11.18 0.70 -14.37
C THR A 78 11.08 1.63 -13.16
N ARG A 79 9.90 1.75 -12.52
CA ARG A 79 9.74 2.59 -11.32
C ARG A 79 10.52 1.98 -10.15
N LYS A 80 11.32 2.82 -9.51
CA LYS A 80 12.02 2.48 -8.29
C LYS A 80 11.05 2.31 -7.13
N LYS A 81 11.43 1.46 -6.16
CA LYS A 81 10.72 1.38 -4.89
C LYS A 81 10.81 2.72 -4.18
N TYR A 82 9.78 3.07 -3.41
CA TYR A 82 9.76 4.29 -2.60
C TYR A 82 10.99 4.43 -1.69
N PHE A 83 11.52 3.30 -1.20
CA PHE A 83 12.73 3.24 -0.36
C PHE A 83 14.06 3.26 -1.12
N ASP A 84 14.07 3.17 -2.45
CA ASP A 84 15.27 3.19 -3.30
C ASP A 84 15.60 4.60 -3.84
N ARG A 85 15.09 5.64 -3.16
CA ARG A 85 15.26 7.04 -3.53
C ARG A 85 16.63 7.59 -3.15
#